data_AF-A0A959Y0N3-F1
#
_entry.id   AF-A0A959Y0N3-F1
#
_cell.length_a   1.000
_cell.length_b   1.000
_cell.length_c   1.000
_cell.angle_alpha   90.00
_cell.angle_beta   90.00
_cell.angle_gamma   90.00
#
_symmetry.space_group_name_H-M   'P 1'
#
loop_
_entity.id
_entity.type
_entity.pdbx_description
1 polymer ?
#
loop_
_entity_poly.entity_id
_entity_poly.type
_entity_poly.pdbx_seq_one_letter_code
_entity_poly.pdbx_strand_id
1 'polypeptide(L)'
;GDPVQPEAGYFKKEAIAWSWELLTEVYKLDKSRIYVTIFEGDEKEGLPKDDEAYNEWKKWVTEDRILMGNRKDNFWEMGDTGPCGPCTEIHYDTRPEANNNGHALVNNDDTGMVMEIWNNVFIQFNRKKDGSLESLPAKHVDTGMGLERLVRVMQGKTSNYDTDIFTGTISGIEKITGKKYDAGDSKQAIAFRVIADHIRAISFTIADGQLPSNTGAGYVIRRILRRAVRYYYSYLDYQQPLLSQLVPVIANQFETVFPELQKQVDFVSKVVKEEEEAFLKTVERGLAMLDEASVDITGEQAFKLYDTFGFPLDLTKLVVAEKGLKVDEQGFEIEMQKQKDRSRAATSVD
;
A
#
# COMPACT_ATOMS: atom_id res chain seq x y z
N GLY A 1 6.69 28.80 -1.52
CA GLY A 1 7.23 28.00 -0.42
C GLY A 1 8.71 28.22 -0.26
N ASP A 2 9.11 29.46 0.02
CA ASP A 2 10.16 29.72 1.00
C ASP A 2 9.39 29.96 2.32
N PRO A 3 9.77 29.35 3.46
CA PRO A 3 9.13 29.61 4.75
C PRO A 3 9.19 31.09 5.17
N VAL A 4 10.10 31.86 4.59
CA VAL A 4 10.38 33.26 4.93
C VAL A 4 9.91 34.24 3.85
N GLN A 5 9.80 33.83 2.58
CA GLN A 5 9.24 34.64 1.49
C GLN A 5 8.37 33.84 0.50
N PRO A 6 7.09 33.57 0.83
CA PRO A 6 6.21 32.72 0.01
C PRO A 6 5.81 33.31 -1.35
N GLU A 7 6.07 34.59 -1.64
CA GLU A 7 5.53 35.29 -2.82
C GLU A 7 6.20 34.94 -4.16
N ALA A 8 7.39 34.33 -4.17
CA ALA A 8 8.11 33.97 -5.41
C ALA A 8 8.01 32.49 -5.84
N GLY A 9 7.36 31.62 -5.05
CA GLY A 9 7.33 30.18 -5.30
C GLY A 9 8.70 29.50 -5.16
N TYR A 10 8.76 28.18 -5.43
CA TYR A 10 9.99 27.38 -5.53
C TYR A 10 9.73 26.21 -6.48
N PHE A 11 10.79 25.57 -6.98
CA PHE A 11 10.62 24.41 -7.85
C PHE A 11 11.74 23.38 -7.62
N LYS A 12 12.35 22.80 -8.67
CA LYS A 12 13.26 21.65 -8.54
C LYS A 12 14.48 21.94 -7.69
N LYS A 13 15.14 23.08 -7.91
CA LYS A 13 16.38 23.45 -7.23
C LYS A 13 16.23 23.44 -5.71
N GLU A 14 15.25 24.17 -5.19
CA GLU A 14 15.03 24.26 -3.75
C GLU A 14 14.49 22.94 -3.19
N ALA A 15 13.56 22.29 -3.88
CA ALA A 15 12.99 21.01 -3.44
C ALA A 15 14.06 19.92 -3.28
N ILE A 16 14.94 19.76 -4.28
CA ILE A 16 16.05 18.79 -4.23
C ILE A 16 17.03 19.14 -3.11
N ALA A 17 17.39 20.43 -2.96
CA ALA A 17 18.29 20.86 -1.91
C ALA A 17 17.74 20.58 -0.50
N TRP A 18 16.45 20.86 -0.25
CA TRP A 18 15.82 20.59 1.04
C TRP A 18 15.63 19.11 1.32
N SER A 19 15.29 18.30 0.31
CA SER A 19 15.22 16.84 0.48
C SER A 19 16.58 16.27 0.87
N TRP A 20 17.67 16.76 0.25
CA TRP A 20 19.03 16.38 0.63
C TRP A 20 19.42 16.85 2.04
N GLU A 21 19.14 18.10 2.38
CA GLU A 21 19.41 18.67 3.71
C GLU A 21 18.68 17.89 4.80
N LEU A 22 17.38 17.63 4.63
CA LEU A 22 16.59 16.91 5.63
C LEU A 22 17.15 15.50 5.86
N LEU A 23 17.41 14.75 4.79
CA LEU A 23 17.89 13.37 4.93
C LEU A 23 19.31 13.30 5.51
N THR A 24 20.21 14.15 5.05
CA THR A 24 21.66 13.99 5.33
C THR A 24 22.17 14.90 6.44
N GLU A 25 21.58 16.08 6.62
CA GLU A 25 22.00 17.04 7.64
C GLU A 25 21.09 17.03 8.86
N VAL A 26 19.79 16.80 8.72
CA VAL A 26 18.87 16.72 9.88
C VAL A 26 18.79 15.30 10.41
N TYR A 27 18.41 14.34 9.57
CA TYR A 27 18.28 12.93 9.96
C TYR A 27 19.61 12.16 9.96
N LYS A 28 20.69 12.78 9.47
CA LYS A 28 22.06 12.24 9.50
C LYS A 28 22.18 10.87 8.82
N LEU A 29 21.40 10.63 7.77
CA LEU A 29 21.54 9.44 6.94
C LEU A 29 22.88 9.44 6.21
N ASP A 30 23.43 8.24 6.01
CA ASP A 30 24.70 8.07 5.32
C ASP A 30 24.57 8.45 3.84
N LYS A 31 25.24 9.54 3.47
CA LYS A 31 25.27 10.08 2.11
C LYS A 31 25.74 9.06 1.08
N SER A 32 26.58 8.10 1.46
CA SER A 32 27.11 7.08 0.54
C SER A 32 26.07 6.03 0.13
N ARG A 33 24.99 5.88 0.91
CA ARG A 33 23.93 4.88 0.70
C ARG A 33 22.73 5.42 -0.08
N ILE A 34 22.76 6.70 -0.46
CA ILE A 34 21.70 7.35 -1.21
C ILE A 34 21.94 7.21 -2.71
N TYR A 35 20.90 6.76 -3.41
CA TYR A 35 20.79 6.76 -4.87
C TYR A 35 19.59 7.63 -5.25
N VAL A 36 19.63 8.25 -6.43
CA VAL A 36 18.50 9.04 -6.93
C VAL A 36 18.18 8.64 -8.36
N THR A 37 16.90 8.70 -8.72
CA THR A 37 16.43 8.49 -10.11
C THR A 37 15.91 9.81 -10.67
N ILE A 38 16.10 10.05 -11.97
CA ILE A 38 15.52 11.18 -12.69
C ILE A 38 14.85 10.69 -13.96
N PHE A 39 13.83 11.41 -14.42
CA PHE A 39 13.07 11.04 -15.61
C PHE A 39 13.95 11.07 -16.87
N GLU A 40 14.06 9.94 -17.55
CA GLU A 40 14.90 9.76 -18.73
C GLU A 40 14.33 10.38 -20.00
N GLY A 41 13.04 10.76 -19.96
CA GLY A 41 12.26 11.19 -21.12
C GLY A 41 11.33 10.10 -21.63
N ASP A 42 10.39 10.48 -22.48
CA ASP A 42 9.57 9.55 -23.26
C ASP A 42 9.32 10.12 -24.65
N GLU A 43 10.02 9.58 -25.64
CA GLU A 43 9.87 9.99 -27.04
C GLU A 43 8.44 9.80 -27.56
N LYS A 44 7.69 8.80 -27.05
CA LYS A 44 6.31 8.53 -27.51
C LYS A 44 5.35 9.64 -27.12
N GLU A 45 5.57 10.25 -25.96
CA GLU A 45 4.79 11.39 -25.47
C GLU A 45 5.47 12.74 -25.76
N GLY A 46 6.61 12.74 -26.46
CA GLY A 46 7.38 13.96 -26.77
C GLY A 46 7.95 14.65 -25.53
N LEU A 47 8.20 13.88 -24.46
CA LEU A 47 8.70 14.40 -23.20
C LEU A 47 10.24 14.29 -23.15
N PRO A 48 10.96 15.40 -22.95
CA PRO A 48 12.41 15.35 -22.85
C PRO A 48 12.87 14.77 -21.50
N LYS A 49 14.14 14.34 -21.47
CA LYS A 49 14.84 14.02 -20.23
C LYS A 49 14.82 15.21 -19.27
N ASP A 50 14.73 14.92 -17.97
CA ASP A 50 14.78 15.95 -16.92
C ASP A 50 16.23 16.39 -16.61
N ASP A 51 16.85 17.11 -17.55
CA ASP A 51 18.20 17.67 -17.39
C ASP A 51 18.30 18.67 -16.22
N GLU A 52 17.20 19.34 -15.85
CA GLU A 52 17.19 20.25 -14.70
C GLU A 52 17.39 19.48 -13.39
N ALA A 53 16.60 18.43 -13.14
CA ALA A 53 16.77 17.59 -11.95
C ALA A 53 18.14 16.91 -11.92
N TYR A 54 18.62 16.40 -13.07
CA TYR A 54 19.95 15.80 -13.18
C TYR A 54 21.06 16.78 -12.75
N ASN A 55 21.04 18.01 -13.27
CA ASN A 55 22.03 19.03 -12.92
C ASN A 55 21.95 19.49 -11.46
N GLU A 56 20.75 19.52 -10.87
CA GLU A 56 20.58 19.84 -9.45
C GLU A 56 21.12 18.72 -8.55
N TRP A 57 20.89 17.45 -8.89
CA TRP A 57 21.41 16.31 -8.13
C TRP A 57 22.94 16.17 -8.20
N LYS A 58 23.57 16.52 -9.32
CA LYS A 58 25.03 16.51 -9.48
C LYS A 58 25.79 17.37 -8.46
N LYS A 59 25.11 18.29 -7.79
CA LYS A 59 25.68 19.12 -6.72
C LYS A 59 25.83 18.35 -5.40
N TRP A 60 25.11 17.24 -5.24
CA TRP A 60 24.95 16.53 -3.96
C TRP A 60 25.43 15.08 -4.01
N VAL A 61 25.17 14.39 -5.13
CA VAL A 61 25.52 12.98 -5.34
C VAL A 61 26.43 12.81 -6.55
N THR A 62 27.22 11.74 -6.54
CA THR A 62 28.11 11.39 -7.64
C THR A 62 27.30 10.85 -8.82
N GLU A 63 27.79 11.06 -10.05
CA GLU A 63 27.03 10.73 -11.26
C GLU A 63 26.67 9.24 -11.38
N ASP A 64 27.48 8.34 -10.84
CA ASP A 64 27.22 6.90 -10.79
C ASP A 64 26.02 6.51 -9.91
N ARG A 65 25.50 7.46 -9.11
CA ARG A 65 24.33 7.28 -8.24
C ARG A 65 23.12 8.09 -8.69
N ILE A 66 23.20 8.76 -9.84
CA ILE A 66 22.08 9.42 -10.51
C ILE A 66 21.64 8.51 -11.67
N LEU A 67 20.53 7.81 -11.47
CA LEU A 67 20.04 6.79 -12.40
C LEU A 67 18.95 7.36 -13.31
N MET A 68 18.93 6.87 -14.54
CA MET A 68 17.89 7.20 -15.51
C MET A 68 16.68 6.31 -15.25
N GLY A 69 15.56 6.93 -14.92
CA GLY A 69 14.31 6.27 -14.63
C GLY A 69 13.32 6.43 -15.77
N ASN A 70 12.66 5.34 -16.10
CA ASN A 70 11.69 5.27 -17.18
C ASN A 70 10.39 6.02 -16.82
N ARG A 71 9.45 6.09 -17.76
CA ARG A 71 8.13 6.70 -17.56
C ARG A 71 7.29 6.07 -16.44
N LYS A 72 7.37 4.76 -16.25
CA LYS A 72 6.56 4.07 -15.24
C LYS A 72 6.96 4.52 -13.82
N ASP A 73 8.25 4.74 -13.59
CA ASP A 73 8.77 5.02 -12.25
C ASP A 73 8.96 6.54 -12.03
N ASN A 74 9.43 7.28 -13.04
CA ASN A 74 9.80 8.69 -12.90
C ASN A 74 8.87 9.69 -13.61
N PHE A 75 7.65 9.27 -13.97
CA PHE A 75 6.57 10.17 -14.37
C PHE A 75 5.32 9.87 -13.54
N TRP A 76 5.02 10.75 -12.59
CA TRP A 76 3.95 10.51 -11.62
C TRP A 76 2.62 11.12 -12.07
N GLU A 77 1.55 10.35 -11.87
CA GLU A 77 0.18 10.70 -12.26
C GLU A 77 -0.78 10.40 -11.12
N MET A 78 -1.68 11.33 -10.81
CA MET A 78 -2.71 11.14 -9.77
C MET A 78 -3.71 10.02 -10.12
N GLY A 79 -3.89 9.76 -11.42
CA GLY A 79 -4.79 8.76 -11.99
C GLY A 79 -4.92 8.94 -13.50
N ASP A 80 -5.96 8.39 -14.11
CA ASP A 80 -6.20 8.47 -15.57
C ASP A 80 -6.31 9.91 -16.09
N THR A 81 -6.67 10.86 -15.21
CA THR A 81 -6.71 12.29 -15.49
C THR A 81 -6.27 13.09 -14.29
N GLY A 82 -5.70 14.28 -14.52
CA GLY A 82 -5.36 15.22 -13.46
C GLY A 82 -3.90 15.70 -13.50
N PRO A 83 -3.48 16.44 -12.47
CA PRO A 83 -2.11 16.95 -12.37
C PRO A 83 -1.07 15.81 -12.39
N CYS A 84 0.00 16.03 -13.16
CA CYS A 84 1.08 15.07 -13.35
C CYS A 84 2.39 15.78 -13.73
N GLY A 85 3.49 15.04 -13.70
CA GLY A 85 4.79 15.55 -14.10
C GLY A 85 5.93 14.56 -13.91
N PRO A 86 7.12 14.89 -14.43
CA PRO A 86 8.33 14.14 -14.13
C PRO A 86 8.62 14.23 -12.64
N CYS A 87 9.22 13.19 -12.10
CA CYS A 87 9.61 13.15 -10.71
C CYS A 87 11.01 12.60 -10.51
N THR A 88 11.58 12.88 -9.35
CA THR A 88 12.84 12.33 -8.92
C THR A 88 12.67 11.61 -7.59
N GLU A 89 13.09 10.35 -7.55
CA GLU A 89 12.97 9.51 -6.38
C GLU A 89 14.32 9.37 -5.68
N ILE A 90 14.28 9.26 -4.36
CA ILE A 90 15.43 9.05 -3.50
C ILE A 90 15.32 7.64 -2.93
N HIS A 91 16.35 6.84 -3.16
CA HIS A 91 16.46 5.47 -2.67
C HIS A 91 17.57 5.36 -1.64
N TYR A 92 17.38 4.48 -0.66
CA TYR A 92 18.36 4.21 0.38
C TYR A 92 18.75 2.74 0.42
N ASP A 93 20.06 2.48 0.43
CA ASP A 93 20.64 1.14 0.49
C ASP A 93 20.84 0.67 1.94
N THR A 94 19.98 -0.26 2.35
CA THR A 94 20.00 -0.90 3.67
C THR A 94 20.78 -2.21 3.72
N ARG A 95 21.46 -2.61 2.63
CA ARG A 95 22.25 -3.84 2.60
C ARG A 95 23.39 -3.76 3.65
N PRO A 96 23.68 -4.86 4.38
CA PRO A 96 24.81 -4.91 5.31
C PRO A 96 26.14 -4.56 4.61
N GLU A 97 26.37 -5.17 3.45
CA GLU A 97 27.52 -4.92 2.59
C GLU A 97 27.10 -4.08 1.38
N ALA A 98 27.30 -2.76 1.47
CA ALA A 98 27.10 -1.85 0.35
C ALA A 98 28.28 -1.98 -0.63
N ASN A 99 28.25 -3.01 -1.48
CA ASN A 99 29.17 -3.10 -2.62
C ASN A 99 28.71 -2.17 -3.77
N ASN A 100 29.58 -2.00 -4.78
CA ASN A 100 29.37 -1.07 -5.90
C ASN A 100 28.14 -1.35 -6.80
N ASN A 101 27.32 -2.38 -6.51
CA ASN A 101 26.18 -2.78 -7.34
C ASN A 101 24.82 -2.30 -6.81
N GLY A 102 24.77 -1.39 -5.83
CA GLY A 102 23.49 -0.90 -5.29
C GLY A 102 22.59 -0.25 -6.35
N HIS A 103 23.18 0.38 -7.36
CA HIS A 103 22.46 0.97 -8.49
C HIS A 103 21.62 -0.05 -9.27
N ALA A 104 22.08 -1.31 -9.38
CA ALA A 104 21.37 -2.37 -10.11
C ALA A 104 20.13 -2.89 -9.36
N LEU A 105 19.97 -2.48 -8.10
CA LEU A 105 18.85 -2.87 -7.23
C LEU A 105 17.83 -1.73 -7.04
N VAL A 106 18.12 -0.53 -7.55
CA VAL A 106 17.14 0.57 -7.55
C VAL A 106 15.97 0.19 -8.46
N ASN A 107 14.74 0.39 -7.98
CA ASN A 107 13.50 -0.02 -8.65
C ASN A 107 13.47 -1.51 -9.03
N ASN A 108 14.21 -2.34 -8.28
CA ASN A 108 14.17 -3.79 -8.37
C ASN A 108 13.47 -4.37 -7.12
N ASP A 109 12.27 -4.90 -7.33
CA ASP A 109 11.40 -5.41 -6.28
C ASP A 109 11.93 -6.68 -5.58
N ASP A 110 12.96 -7.35 -6.11
CA ASP A 110 13.37 -8.69 -5.67
C ASP A 110 14.00 -8.74 -4.27
N THR A 111 14.58 -7.64 -3.77
CA THR A 111 15.32 -7.66 -2.49
C THR A 111 14.70 -6.80 -1.39
N GLY A 112 14.00 -5.73 -1.74
CA GLY A 112 13.51 -4.74 -0.77
C GLY A 112 14.60 -4.14 0.12
N MET A 113 15.88 -4.22 -0.28
CA MET A 113 17.03 -3.72 0.48
C MET A 113 17.54 -2.38 -0.03
N VAL A 114 17.35 -2.08 -1.32
CA VAL A 114 17.46 -0.72 -1.88
C VAL A 114 16.05 -0.23 -2.12
N MET A 115 15.59 0.70 -1.29
CA MET A 115 14.18 1.09 -1.27
C MET A 115 14.03 2.57 -1.58
N GLU A 116 13.03 2.89 -2.39
CA GLU A 116 12.51 4.25 -2.51
C GLU A 116 12.01 4.73 -1.13
N ILE A 117 12.51 5.86 -0.65
CA ILE A 117 12.08 6.47 0.60
C ILE A 117 11.27 7.75 0.36
N TRP A 118 11.55 8.49 -0.72
CA TRP A 118 10.96 9.80 -0.98
C TRP A 118 10.87 10.08 -2.48
N ASN A 119 9.69 10.46 -2.97
CA ASN A 119 9.46 10.94 -4.32
C ASN A 119 9.19 12.45 -4.34
N ASN A 120 9.91 13.20 -5.19
CA ASN A 120 9.67 14.62 -5.47
C ASN A 120 9.09 14.77 -6.88
N VAL A 121 7.79 15.06 -6.96
CA VAL A 121 7.04 15.23 -8.20
C VAL A 121 7.00 16.70 -8.60
N PHE A 122 7.43 16.97 -9.83
CA PHE A 122 7.45 18.31 -10.40
C PHE A 122 6.24 18.51 -11.30
N ILE A 123 5.11 18.79 -10.66
CA ILE A 123 3.80 18.97 -11.30
C ILE A 123 3.88 20.13 -12.29
N GLN A 124 3.71 19.81 -13.57
CA GLN A 124 3.81 20.78 -14.67
C GLN A 124 2.80 20.52 -15.79
N PHE A 125 2.11 19.38 -15.77
CA PHE A 125 1.09 19.03 -16.74
C PHE A 125 -0.23 18.62 -16.07
N ASN A 126 -1.29 18.61 -16.88
CA ASN A 126 -2.58 18.05 -16.55
C ASN A 126 -2.96 17.03 -17.64
N ARG A 127 -3.13 15.77 -17.24
CA ARG A 127 -3.57 14.67 -18.11
C ARG A 127 -5.06 14.80 -18.38
N LYS A 128 -5.44 14.86 -19.65
CA LYS A 128 -6.83 14.90 -20.11
C LYS A 128 -7.39 13.49 -20.29
N LYS A 129 -8.72 13.39 -20.40
CA LYS A 129 -9.44 12.12 -20.63
C LYS A 129 -9.04 11.41 -21.92
N ASP A 130 -8.56 12.16 -22.91
CA ASP A 130 -8.07 11.63 -24.19
C ASP A 130 -6.59 11.20 -24.13
N GLY A 131 -5.95 11.28 -22.96
CA GLY A 131 -4.55 10.94 -22.74
C GLY A 131 -3.56 12.08 -23.01
N SER A 132 -4.01 13.20 -23.58
CA SER A 132 -3.14 14.34 -23.89
C SER A 132 -2.64 15.08 -22.64
N LEU A 133 -1.46 15.68 -22.74
CA LEU A 133 -0.85 16.51 -21.69
C LEU A 133 -1.05 17.99 -22.00
N GLU A 134 -1.73 18.70 -21.10
CA GLU A 134 -1.82 20.15 -21.14
C GLU A 134 -0.86 20.77 -20.12
N SER A 135 -0.05 21.75 -20.53
CA SER A 135 0.83 22.47 -19.59
C SER A 135 0.02 23.29 -18.60
N LEU A 136 0.40 23.21 -17.32
CA LEU A 136 -0.23 24.00 -16.27
C LEU A 136 0.21 25.48 -16.33
N PRO A 137 -0.67 26.43 -15.95
CA PRO A 137 -0.32 27.85 -15.90
C PRO A 137 0.81 28.18 -14.90
N ALA A 138 0.92 27.37 -13.86
CA ALA A 138 1.97 27.45 -12.85
C ALA A 138 2.51 26.03 -12.57
N LYS A 139 3.80 25.98 -12.20
CA LYS A 139 4.46 24.74 -11.79
C LYS A 139 4.38 24.58 -10.29
N HIS A 140 4.25 23.34 -9.82
CA HIS A 140 4.12 23.01 -8.40
C HIS A 140 5.02 21.85 -8.02
N VAL A 141 5.34 21.76 -6.74
CA VAL A 141 6.09 20.63 -6.17
C VAL A 141 5.14 19.85 -5.28
N ASP A 142 5.03 18.55 -5.52
CA ASP A 142 4.35 17.59 -4.66
C ASP A 142 5.38 16.55 -4.20
N THR A 143 5.49 16.28 -2.92
CA THR A 143 6.49 15.34 -2.40
C THR A 143 5.85 14.32 -1.47
N GLY A 144 6.19 13.05 -1.63
CA GLY A 144 5.72 11.97 -0.77
C GLY A 144 6.88 11.18 -0.18
N MET A 145 6.98 11.14 1.14
CA MET A 145 7.97 10.33 1.86
C MET A 145 7.26 9.28 2.70
N GLY A 146 7.61 8.00 2.53
CA GLY A 146 7.03 6.91 3.31
C GLY A 146 7.58 6.90 4.73
N LEU A 147 6.79 7.33 5.72
CA LEU A 147 7.20 7.38 7.13
C LEU A 147 7.73 6.02 7.62
N GLU A 148 7.00 4.93 7.33
CA GLU A 148 7.38 3.57 7.72
C GLU A 148 8.74 3.15 7.13
N ARG A 149 9.02 3.55 5.88
CA ARG A 149 10.30 3.25 5.22
C ARG A 149 11.43 4.10 5.81
N LEU A 150 11.18 5.37 6.08
CA LEU A 150 12.15 6.27 6.73
C LEU A 150 12.51 5.75 8.13
N VAL A 151 11.52 5.41 8.95
CA VAL A 151 11.74 4.91 10.31
C VAL A 151 12.48 3.57 10.29
N ARG A 152 12.18 2.69 9.33
CA ARG A 152 12.96 1.45 9.10
C ARG A 152 14.44 1.77 8.90
N VAL A 153 14.76 2.74 8.04
CA VAL A 153 16.14 3.16 7.78
C VAL A 153 16.77 3.75 9.05
N MET A 154 16.10 4.70 9.71
CA MET A 154 16.63 5.39 10.88
C MET A 154 16.88 4.46 12.07
N GLN A 155 16.07 3.41 12.24
CA GLN A 155 16.22 2.42 13.29
C GLN A 155 17.11 1.23 12.92
N GLY A 156 17.70 1.24 11.71
CA GLY A 156 18.56 0.15 11.22
C GLY A 156 17.82 -1.19 11.12
N LYS A 157 16.54 -1.17 10.74
CA LYS A 157 15.68 -2.36 10.63
C LYS A 157 15.66 -2.91 9.21
N THR A 158 15.45 -4.22 9.11
CA THR A 158 15.34 -4.95 7.83
C THR A 158 13.91 -5.01 7.30
N SER A 159 12.91 -4.62 8.10
CA SER A 159 11.51 -4.61 7.72
C SER A 159 10.80 -3.41 8.34
N ASN A 160 9.78 -2.87 7.66
CA ASN A 160 8.93 -1.82 8.21
C ASN A 160 8.22 -2.32 9.49
N TYR A 161 7.89 -3.61 9.52
CA TYR A 161 7.16 -4.25 10.60
C TYR A 161 8.00 -4.46 11.87
N ASP A 162 9.32 -4.32 11.79
CA ASP A 162 10.23 -4.46 12.93
C ASP A 162 10.49 -3.11 13.65
N THR A 163 9.82 -2.06 13.18
CA THR A 163 9.91 -0.71 13.76
C THR A 163 8.90 -0.52 14.89
N ASP A 164 9.13 0.49 15.71
CA ASP A 164 8.21 0.93 16.77
C ASP A 164 6.81 1.31 16.24
N ILE A 165 6.67 1.63 14.96
CA ILE A 165 5.37 1.86 14.31
C ILE A 165 4.49 0.59 14.34
N PHE A 166 5.08 -0.61 14.26
CA PHE A 166 4.30 -1.86 14.18
C PHE A 166 4.49 -2.78 15.38
N THR A 167 5.62 -2.70 16.10
CA THR A 167 5.91 -3.63 17.20
C THR A 167 4.88 -3.56 18.32
N GLY A 168 4.24 -2.41 18.54
CA GLY A 168 3.13 -2.26 19.49
C GLY A 168 1.92 -3.11 19.11
N THR A 169 1.47 -2.98 17.86
CA THR A 169 0.35 -3.77 17.30
C THR A 169 0.68 -5.26 17.24
N ILE A 170 1.89 -5.63 16.80
CA ILE A 170 2.35 -7.02 16.76
C ILE A 170 2.34 -7.63 18.16
N SER A 171 2.83 -6.90 19.17
CA SER A 171 2.76 -7.34 20.57
C SER A 171 1.32 -7.50 21.07
N GLY A 172 0.38 -6.67 20.58
CA GLY A 172 -1.05 -6.84 20.83
C GLY A 172 -1.59 -8.16 20.27
N ILE A 173 -1.22 -8.50 19.03
CA ILE A 173 -1.58 -9.78 18.39
C ILE A 173 -1.00 -10.95 19.17
N GLU A 174 0.26 -10.89 19.62
CA GLU A 174 0.89 -11.95 20.42
C GLU A 174 0.12 -12.20 21.72
N LYS A 175 -0.31 -11.14 22.40
CA LYS A 175 -1.07 -11.23 23.66
C LYS A 175 -2.44 -11.86 23.45
N ILE A 176 -3.14 -11.50 22.38
CA ILE A 176 -4.50 -12.01 22.09
C ILE A 176 -4.44 -13.47 21.67
N THR A 177 -3.49 -13.84 20.81
CA THR A 177 -3.42 -15.18 20.20
C THR A 177 -2.58 -16.18 20.98
N GLY A 178 -1.68 -15.72 21.85
CA GLY A 178 -0.66 -16.56 22.49
C GLY A 178 0.45 -17.04 21.54
N LYS A 179 0.45 -16.62 20.27
CA LYS A 179 1.48 -16.95 19.26
C LYS A 179 2.63 -15.95 19.31
N LYS A 180 3.76 -16.29 18.69
CA LYS A 180 4.97 -15.46 18.66
C LYS A 180 5.35 -14.99 17.27
N TYR A 181 5.73 -13.73 17.15
CA TYR A 181 6.26 -13.18 15.92
C TYR A 181 7.76 -13.48 15.83
N ASP A 182 8.16 -14.25 14.81
CA ASP A 182 9.55 -14.67 14.59
C ASP A 182 10.33 -13.75 13.63
N ALA A 183 9.68 -12.70 13.10
CA ALA A 183 10.20 -11.79 12.08
C ALA A 183 10.69 -12.45 10.77
N GLY A 184 10.42 -13.74 10.56
CA GLY A 184 10.80 -14.48 9.37
C GLY A 184 9.73 -14.47 8.28
N ASP A 185 9.82 -15.44 7.37
CA ASP A 185 8.88 -15.62 6.24
C ASP A 185 7.89 -16.76 6.46
N SER A 186 7.72 -17.21 7.71
CA SER A 186 6.72 -18.21 8.05
C SER A 186 5.30 -17.67 7.78
N LYS A 187 4.34 -18.57 7.47
CA LYS A 187 2.94 -18.17 7.29
C LYS A 187 2.38 -17.45 8.53
N GLN A 188 2.85 -17.86 9.72
CA GLN A 188 2.57 -17.19 10.98
C GLN A 188 3.10 -15.75 10.97
N ALA A 189 4.37 -15.52 10.65
CA ALA A 189 4.96 -14.18 10.58
C ALA A 189 4.26 -13.28 9.56
N ILE A 190 3.94 -13.83 8.39
CA ILE A 190 3.17 -13.11 7.37
C ILE A 190 1.78 -12.74 7.92
N ALA A 191 1.11 -13.64 8.65
CA ALA A 191 -0.18 -13.34 9.26
C ALA A 191 -0.10 -12.19 10.26
N PHE A 192 0.92 -12.16 11.14
CA PHE A 192 1.17 -11.03 12.04
C PHE A 192 1.29 -9.70 11.28
N ARG A 193 2.09 -9.67 10.20
CA ARG A 193 2.27 -8.47 9.36
C ARG A 193 0.97 -8.04 8.67
N VAL A 194 0.25 -8.99 8.07
CA VAL A 194 -1.03 -8.74 7.40
C VAL A 194 -2.07 -8.18 8.37
N ILE A 195 -2.20 -8.76 9.56
CA ILE A 195 -3.15 -8.28 10.56
C ILE A 195 -2.78 -6.88 11.05
N ALA A 196 -1.49 -6.64 11.34
CA ALA A 196 -1.02 -5.35 11.84
C ALA A 196 -1.18 -4.21 10.82
N ASP A 197 -1.00 -4.50 9.53
CA ASP A 197 -1.28 -3.57 8.44
C ASP A 197 -2.79 -3.34 8.26
N HIS A 198 -3.55 -4.43 8.09
CA HIS A 198 -4.96 -4.35 7.74
C HIS A 198 -5.79 -3.68 8.83
N ILE A 199 -5.49 -3.90 10.11
CA ILE A 199 -6.24 -3.23 11.18
C ILE A 199 -6.08 -1.70 11.16
N ARG A 200 -4.91 -1.17 10.74
CA ARG A 200 -4.72 0.27 10.58
C ARG A 200 -5.63 0.81 9.48
N ALA A 201 -5.58 0.20 8.29
CA ALA A 201 -6.43 0.60 7.17
C ALA A 201 -7.92 0.52 7.53
N ILE A 202 -8.38 -0.59 8.09
CA ILE A 202 -9.77 -0.81 8.49
C ILE A 202 -10.21 0.25 9.51
N SER A 203 -9.41 0.47 10.56
CA SER A 203 -9.80 1.35 11.68
C SER A 203 -9.93 2.80 11.23
N PHE A 204 -8.94 3.34 10.51
CA PHE A 204 -8.97 4.72 10.05
C PHE A 204 -10.04 4.94 8.98
N THR A 205 -10.20 4.02 8.03
CA THR A 205 -11.22 4.20 7.00
C THR A 205 -12.65 4.20 7.58
N ILE A 206 -12.92 3.39 8.61
CA ILE A 206 -14.22 3.44 9.32
C ILE A 206 -14.35 4.72 10.14
N ALA A 207 -13.28 5.16 10.82
CA ALA A 207 -13.28 6.42 11.58
C ALA A 207 -13.55 7.65 10.69
N ASP A 208 -13.11 7.61 9.43
CA ASP A 208 -13.36 8.61 8.39
C ASP A 208 -14.77 8.50 7.77
N GLY A 209 -15.61 7.58 8.27
CA GLY A 209 -17.02 7.46 7.92
C GLY A 209 -17.33 6.47 6.79
N GLN A 210 -16.33 5.78 6.23
CA GLN A 210 -16.57 4.79 5.20
C GLN A 210 -16.80 3.39 5.81
N LEU A 211 -18.06 2.94 5.77
CA LEU A 211 -18.46 1.64 6.31
C LEU A 211 -18.24 0.48 5.34
N PRO A 212 -18.00 -0.75 5.85
CA PRO A 212 -17.99 -1.97 5.04
C PRO A 212 -19.32 -2.17 4.28
N SER A 213 -19.23 -2.58 3.01
CA SER A 213 -20.40 -2.79 2.15
C SER A 213 -20.11 -3.80 1.03
N ASN A 214 -21.07 -4.04 0.13
CA ASN A 214 -20.90 -4.90 -1.05
C ASN A 214 -20.51 -4.12 -2.32
N THR A 215 -20.33 -2.80 -2.26
CA THR A 215 -20.03 -1.96 -3.43
C THR A 215 -19.03 -0.85 -3.11
N GLY A 216 -18.33 -0.37 -4.14
CA GLY A 216 -17.43 0.79 -4.03
C GLY A 216 -16.34 0.64 -2.95
N ALA A 217 -16.04 1.73 -2.26
CA ALA A 217 -15.01 1.78 -1.21
C ALA A 217 -15.34 0.87 -0.01
N GLY A 218 -16.63 0.75 0.35
CA GLY A 218 -17.05 -0.15 1.43
C GLY A 218 -16.76 -1.63 1.14
N TYR A 219 -16.82 -2.04 -0.14
CA TYR A 219 -16.38 -3.38 -0.53
C TYR A 219 -14.88 -3.57 -0.35
N VAL A 220 -14.05 -2.57 -0.68
CA VAL A 220 -12.60 -2.65 -0.49
C VAL A 220 -12.25 -2.91 0.98
N ILE A 221 -12.88 -2.20 1.92
CA ILE A 221 -12.66 -2.40 3.36
C ILE A 221 -13.10 -3.80 3.79
N ARG A 222 -14.27 -4.24 3.33
CA ARG A 222 -14.78 -5.60 3.62
C ARG A 222 -13.80 -6.67 3.13
N ARG A 223 -13.17 -6.48 1.98
CA ARG A 223 -12.14 -7.41 1.46
C ARG A 223 -10.90 -7.46 2.33
N ILE A 224 -10.37 -6.29 2.72
CA ILE A 224 -9.20 -6.18 3.61
C ILE A 224 -9.51 -6.85 4.96
N LEU A 225 -10.68 -6.59 5.54
CA LEU A 225 -11.12 -7.22 6.78
C LEU A 225 -11.19 -8.74 6.67
N ARG A 226 -11.89 -9.26 5.65
CA ARG A 226 -12.03 -10.71 5.45
C ARG A 226 -10.71 -11.40 5.17
N ARG A 227 -9.77 -10.73 4.48
CA ARG A 227 -8.41 -11.21 4.31
C ARG A 227 -7.70 -11.32 5.66
N ALA A 228 -7.72 -10.29 6.50
CA ALA A 228 -7.11 -10.36 7.83
C ALA A 228 -7.73 -11.48 8.70
N VAL A 229 -9.06 -11.65 8.63
CA VAL A 229 -9.77 -12.76 9.30
C VAL A 229 -9.26 -14.12 8.84
N ARG A 230 -9.14 -14.34 7.53
CA ARG A 230 -8.60 -15.59 7.00
C ARG A 230 -7.19 -15.87 7.52
N TYR A 231 -6.32 -14.85 7.58
CA TYR A 231 -4.92 -15.06 8.00
C TYR A 231 -4.81 -15.45 9.48
N TYR A 232 -5.53 -14.78 10.39
CA TYR A 232 -5.50 -15.20 11.79
C TYR A 232 -6.18 -16.55 12.01
N TYR A 233 -7.24 -16.84 11.25
CA TYR A 233 -7.96 -18.10 11.33
C TYR A 233 -7.08 -19.28 10.92
N SER A 234 -6.41 -19.16 9.77
CA SER A 234 -5.62 -20.27 9.20
C SER A 234 -4.22 -20.41 9.78
N TYR A 235 -3.59 -19.32 10.27
CA TYR A 235 -2.16 -19.35 10.61
C TYR A 235 -1.83 -18.96 12.05
N LEU A 236 -2.78 -18.38 12.78
CA LEU A 236 -2.61 -18.08 14.21
C LEU A 236 -3.51 -18.96 15.09
N ASP A 237 -4.26 -19.89 14.50
CA ASP A 237 -5.22 -20.78 15.18
C ASP A 237 -6.24 -20.03 16.04
N TYR A 238 -6.66 -18.84 15.62
CA TYR A 238 -7.59 -17.99 16.37
C TYR A 238 -8.95 -17.94 15.67
N GLN A 239 -10.02 -18.35 16.35
CA GLN A 239 -11.35 -18.54 15.73
C GLN A 239 -12.44 -17.62 16.30
N GLN A 240 -12.02 -16.51 16.91
CA GLN A 240 -12.90 -15.50 17.51
C GLN A 240 -12.57 -14.12 16.93
N PRO A 241 -13.42 -13.09 17.10
CA PRO A 241 -13.10 -11.73 16.68
C PRO A 241 -11.78 -11.25 17.30
N LEU A 242 -10.82 -10.88 16.48
CA LEU A 242 -9.46 -10.45 16.87
C LEU A 242 -9.23 -8.99 16.52
N LEU A 243 -9.66 -8.55 15.33
CA LEU A 243 -9.42 -7.21 14.81
C LEU A 243 -10.10 -6.16 15.70
N SER A 244 -11.33 -6.42 16.13
CA SER A 244 -12.07 -5.55 17.06
C SER A 244 -11.36 -5.33 18.40
N GLN A 245 -10.57 -6.31 18.88
CA GLN A 245 -9.77 -6.19 20.09
C GLN A 245 -8.49 -5.36 19.89
N LEU A 246 -8.01 -5.22 18.65
CA LEU A 246 -6.86 -4.40 18.29
C LEU A 246 -7.20 -2.93 18.05
N VAL A 247 -8.46 -2.60 17.77
CA VAL A 247 -8.90 -1.22 17.52
C VAL A 247 -8.47 -0.25 18.65
N PRO A 248 -8.63 -0.57 19.96
CA PRO A 248 -8.14 0.31 21.02
C PRO A 248 -6.62 0.46 21.06
N VAL A 249 -5.87 -0.56 20.63
CA VAL A 249 -4.40 -0.49 20.54
C VAL A 249 -3.98 0.52 19.48
N ILE A 250 -4.62 0.47 18.30
CA ILE A 250 -4.37 1.44 17.22
C ILE A 250 -4.81 2.85 17.63
N ALA A 251 -5.98 2.98 18.24
CA ALA A 251 -6.53 4.27 18.66
C ALA A 251 -5.60 5.00 19.64
N ASN A 252 -5.08 4.29 20.64
CA ASN A 252 -4.10 4.86 21.58
C ASN A 252 -2.77 5.20 20.92
N GLN A 253 -2.29 4.39 19.97
CA GLN A 253 -1.02 4.64 19.29
C GLN A 253 -1.03 5.96 18.51
N PHE A 254 -2.16 6.31 17.90
CA PHE A 254 -2.29 7.47 17.03
C PHE A 254 -3.05 8.65 17.66
N GLU A 255 -3.36 8.61 18.95
CA GLU A 255 -4.26 9.57 19.62
C GLU A 255 -3.85 11.04 19.47
N THR A 256 -2.55 11.31 19.30
CA THR A 256 -1.99 12.66 19.19
C THR A 256 -1.92 13.18 17.75
N VAL A 257 -1.94 12.29 16.76
CA VAL A 257 -1.82 12.63 15.33
C VAL A 257 -3.17 12.55 14.63
N PHE A 258 -3.95 11.51 14.95
CA PHE A 258 -5.26 11.17 14.37
C PHE A 258 -6.28 10.90 15.50
N PRO A 259 -6.70 11.93 16.25
CA PRO A 259 -7.55 11.79 17.43
C PRO A 259 -8.98 11.28 17.14
N GLU A 260 -9.41 11.30 15.88
CA GLU A 260 -10.73 10.87 15.42
C GLU A 260 -11.01 9.39 15.68
N LEU A 261 -9.99 8.53 15.59
CA LEU A 261 -10.15 7.11 15.89
C LEU A 261 -10.40 6.90 17.38
N GLN A 262 -9.66 7.59 18.26
CA GLN A 262 -9.86 7.52 19.71
C GLN A 262 -11.25 8.02 20.13
N LYS A 263 -11.75 9.09 19.51
CA LYS A 263 -13.10 9.62 19.78
C LYS A 263 -14.22 8.65 19.38
N GLN A 264 -13.95 7.70 18.49
CA GLN A 264 -14.92 6.79 17.91
C GLN A 264 -14.59 5.30 18.19
N VAL A 265 -13.69 5.02 19.14
CA VAL A 265 -13.14 3.68 19.37
C VAL A 265 -14.23 2.63 19.56
N ASP A 266 -15.26 2.93 20.35
CA ASP A 266 -16.37 1.99 20.62
C ASP A 266 -17.19 1.69 19.35
N PHE A 267 -17.44 2.71 18.53
CA PHE A 267 -18.18 2.56 17.27
C PHE A 267 -17.39 1.72 16.27
N VAL A 268 -16.11 2.05 16.08
CA VAL A 268 -15.23 1.33 15.14
C VAL A 268 -15.05 -0.12 15.59
N SER A 269 -14.78 -0.36 16.88
CA SER A 269 -14.70 -1.70 17.45
C SER A 269 -15.97 -2.52 17.20
N LYS A 270 -17.15 -1.92 17.33
CA LYS A 270 -18.42 -2.59 17.08
C LYS A 270 -18.61 -2.97 15.61
N VAL A 271 -18.36 -2.04 14.68
CA VAL A 271 -18.47 -2.28 13.23
C VAL A 271 -17.52 -3.41 12.79
N VAL A 272 -16.26 -3.35 13.25
CA VAL A 272 -15.27 -4.40 12.94
C VAL A 272 -15.72 -5.75 13.49
N LYS A 273 -16.20 -5.78 14.74
CA LYS A 273 -16.66 -7.01 15.39
C LYS A 273 -17.83 -7.66 14.63
N GLU A 274 -18.83 -6.88 14.22
CA GLU A 274 -20.00 -7.38 13.49
C GLU A 274 -19.60 -8.01 12.15
N GLU A 275 -18.67 -7.40 11.40
CA GLU A 275 -18.16 -7.96 10.14
C GLU A 275 -17.29 -9.21 10.37
N GLU A 276 -16.45 -9.23 11.42
CA GLU A 276 -15.67 -10.41 11.80
C GLU A 276 -16.59 -11.60 12.12
N GLU A 277 -17.57 -11.39 13.01
CA GLU A 277 -18.52 -12.43 13.42
C GLU A 277 -19.37 -12.93 12.25
N ALA A 278 -19.73 -12.05 11.31
CA ALA A 278 -20.46 -12.44 10.12
C ALA A 278 -19.63 -13.39 9.23
N PHE A 279 -18.35 -13.08 9.01
CA PHE A 279 -17.49 -13.89 8.14
C PHE A 279 -16.99 -15.18 8.83
N LEU A 280 -16.73 -15.15 10.13
CA LEU A 280 -16.33 -16.35 10.90
C LEU A 280 -17.36 -17.49 10.81
N LYS A 281 -18.65 -17.19 10.60
CA LYS A 281 -19.72 -18.19 10.41
C LYS A 281 -19.61 -18.99 9.10
N THR A 282 -18.86 -18.48 8.13
CA THR A 282 -18.76 -19.06 6.79
C THR A 282 -17.32 -19.40 6.38
N VAL A 283 -16.32 -18.82 7.05
CA VAL A 283 -14.90 -18.99 6.71
C VAL A 283 -14.47 -20.46 6.70
N GLU A 284 -14.85 -21.25 7.70
CA GLU A 284 -14.47 -22.66 7.80
C GLU A 284 -14.96 -23.47 6.59
N ARG A 285 -16.25 -23.33 6.25
CA ARG A 285 -16.86 -24.03 5.12
C ARG A 285 -16.30 -23.58 3.77
N GLY A 286 -16.01 -22.30 3.63
CA GLY A 286 -15.38 -21.77 2.43
C GLY A 286 -13.94 -22.27 2.26
N LEU A 287 -13.16 -22.31 3.34
CA LEU A 287 -11.81 -22.87 3.32
C LEU A 287 -11.82 -24.37 3.01
N ALA A 288 -12.71 -25.15 3.63
CA ALA A 288 -12.83 -26.58 3.34
C ALA A 288 -13.09 -26.86 1.84
N MET A 289 -13.97 -26.08 1.20
CA MET A 289 -14.22 -26.18 -0.24
C MET A 289 -12.97 -25.88 -1.08
N LEU A 290 -12.12 -24.95 -0.66
CA LEU A 290 -10.87 -24.61 -1.32
C LEU A 290 -9.75 -25.63 -1.05
N ASP A 291 -9.74 -26.22 0.14
CA ASP A 291 -8.80 -27.25 0.54
C ASP A 291 -9.06 -28.59 -0.16
N GLU A 292 -10.31 -28.88 -0.52
CA GLU A 292 -10.68 -30.05 -1.34
C GLU A 292 -10.40 -29.86 -2.83
N ALA A 293 -10.19 -28.62 -3.30
CA ALA A 293 -9.93 -28.36 -4.71
C ALA A 293 -8.59 -28.96 -5.15
N SER A 294 -8.64 -29.79 -6.20
CA SER A 294 -7.49 -30.43 -6.85
C SER A 294 -7.24 -29.93 -8.28
N VAL A 295 -8.10 -29.05 -8.77
CA VAL A 295 -8.06 -28.44 -10.10
C VAL A 295 -8.45 -26.96 -9.98
N ASP A 296 -8.21 -26.19 -11.03
CA ASP A 296 -8.57 -24.77 -11.10
C ASP A 296 -10.06 -24.54 -10.74
N ILE A 297 -10.33 -23.46 -10.01
CA ILE A 297 -11.67 -23.10 -9.55
C ILE A 297 -12.44 -22.47 -10.71
N THR A 298 -13.62 -23.03 -11.02
CA THR A 298 -14.50 -22.47 -12.06
C THR A 298 -15.10 -21.14 -11.62
N GLY A 299 -15.55 -20.33 -12.59
CA GLY A 299 -16.25 -19.08 -12.30
C GLY A 299 -17.49 -19.26 -11.42
N GLU A 300 -18.24 -20.35 -11.60
CA GLU A 300 -19.40 -20.71 -10.78
C GLU A 300 -19.01 -21.06 -9.34
N GLN A 301 -17.93 -21.83 -9.15
CA GLN A 301 -17.42 -22.15 -7.82
C GLN A 301 -16.91 -20.89 -7.09
N ALA A 302 -16.18 -20.02 -7.80
CA ALA A 302 -15.73 -18.74 -7.27
C ALA A 302 -16.90 -17.82 -6.92
N PHE A 303 -17.94 -17.80 -7.76
CA PHE A 303 -19.16 -17.04 -7.50
C PHE A 303 -19.92 -17.58 -6.29
N LYS A 304 -20.01 -18.90 -6.13
CA LYS A 304 -20.58 -19.53 -4.92
C LYS A 304 -19.80 -19.17 -3.65
N LEU A 305 -18.46 -19.16 -3.73
CA LEU A 305 -17.59 -18.71 -2.63
C LEU A 305 -17.87 -17.26 -2.24
N TYR A 306 -18.02 -16.39 -3.23
CA TYR A 306 -18.39 -14.99 -3.02
C TYR A 306 -19.80 -14.82 -2.43
N ASP A 307 -20.80 -15.38 -3.08
CA ASP A 307 -22.22 -15.14 -2.79
C ASP A 307 -22.69 -15.86 -1.52
N THR A 308 -22.30 -17.13 -1.36
CA THR A 308 -22.76 -17.97 -0.24
C THR A 308 -21.84 -17.89 0.98
N PHE A 309 -20.52 -17.90 0.76
CA PHE A 309 -19.54 -17.98 1.85
C PHE A 309 -18.88 -16.64 2.15
N GLY A 310 -19.13 -15.60 1.34
CA GLY A 310 -18.58 -14.28 1.54
C GLY A 310 -17.10 -14.16 1.21
N PHE A 311 -16.52 -15.03 0.40
CA PHE A 311 -15.11 -14.96 0.02
C PHE A 311 -14.92 -14.00 -1.16
N PRO A 312 -14.23 -12.86 -0.97
CA PRO A 312 -13.85 -12.03 -2.11
C PRO A 312 -13.04 -12.81 -3.14
N LEU A 313 -13.17 -12.46 -4.42
CA LEU A 313 -12.44 -13.14 -5.50
C LEU A 313 -10.91 -13.15 -5.27
N ASP A 314 -10.36 -12.04 -4.79
CA ASP A 314 -8.93 -11.92 -4.45
C ASP A 314 -8.52 -12.84 -3.29
N LEU A 315 -9.38 -13.02 -2.29
CA LEU A 315 -9.14 -13.97 -1.21
C LEU A 315 -9.14 -15.40 -1.75
N THR A 316 -10.11 -15.76 -2.59
CA THR A 316 -10.18 -17.06 -3.27
C THR A 316 -8.92 -17.31 -4.08
N LYS A 317 -8.51 -16.35 -4.92
CA LYS A 317 -7.28 -16.42 -5.73
C LYS A 317 -6.04 -16.63 -4.86
N LEU A 318 -5.94 -15.91 -3.76
CA LEU A 318 -4.80 -16.02 -2.84
C LEU A 318 -4.70 -17.42 -2.23
N VAL A 319 -5.82 -17.98 -1.76
CA VAL A 319 -5.83 -19.31 -1.12
C VAL A 319 -5.46 -20.40 -2.12
N VAL A 320 -6.01 -20.38 -3.34
CA VAL A 320 -5.74 -21.45 -4.33
C VAL A 320 -4.37 -21.33 -4.98
N ALA A 321 -3.82 -20.11 -5.07
CA ALA A 321 -2.45 -19.89 -5.53
C ALA A 321 -1.41 -20.58 -4.62
N GLU A 322 -1.68 -20.74 -3.32
CA GLU A 322 -0.83 -21.52 -2.40
C GLU A 322 -0.74 -23.01 -2.78
N LYS A 323 -1.70 -23.50 -3.58
CA LYS A 323 -1.75 -24.87 -4.12
C LYS A 323 -1.32 -24.94 -5.59
N GLY A 324 -0.86 -23.84 -6.17
CA GLY A 324 -0.52 -23.73 -7.59
C GLY A 324 -1.72 -23.74 -8.54
N LEU A 325 -2.94 -23.53 -8.02
CA LEU A 325 -4.18 -23.49 -8.78
C LEU A 325 -4.58 -22.06 -9.15
N LYS A 326 -5.46 -21.92 -10.15
CA LYS A 326 -6.00 -20.64 -10.62
C LYS A 326 -7.52 -20.57 -10.46
N VAL A 327 -8.06 -19.38 -10.70
CA VAL A 327 -9.49 -19.11 -10.71
C VAL A 327 -9.88 -18.59 -12.10
N ASP A 328 -10.98 -19.10 -12.65
CA ASP A 328 -11.60 -18.55 -13.85
C ASP A 328 -12.30 -17.22 -13.55
N GLU A 329 -11.55 -16.13 -13.71
CA GLU A 329 -12.04 -14.76 -13.45
C GLU A 329 -13.10 -14.31 -14.47
N GLN A 330 -13.00 -14.78 -15.72
CA GLN A 330 -13.98 -14.45 -16.75
C GLN A 330 -15.32 -15.11 -16.45
N GLY A 331 -15.31 -16.39 -16.08
CA GLY A 331 -16.51 -17.09 -15.63
C GLY A 331 -17.13 -16.47 -14.39
N PHE A 332 -16.31 -16.01 -13.43
CA PHE A 332 -16.79 -15.30 -12.25
C PHE A 332 -17.55 -14.01 -12.62
N GLU A 333 -16.99 -13.19 -13.52
CA GLU A 333 -17.65 -11.95 -13.95
C GLU A 333 -18.95 -12.24 -14.72
N ILE A 334 -19.00 -13.32 -15.50
CA ILE A 334 -20.23 -13.78 -16.15
C ILE A 334 -21.32 -14.10 -15.10
N GLU A 335 -20.99 -14.80 -14.01
CA GLU A 335 -21.95 -15.09 -12.94
C GLU A 335 -22.37 -13.85 -12.15
N MET A 336 -21.42 -12.94 -11.88
CA MET A 336 -21.73 -11.63 -11.29
C MET A 336 -22.71 -10.83 -12.15
N GLN A 337 -22.52 -10.83 -13.47
CA GLN A 337 -23.41 -10.14 -14.40
C GLN A 337 -24.81 -10.79 -14.41
N LYS A 338 -24.89 -12.14 -14.43
CA LYS A 338 -26.16 -12.86 -14.29
C LYS A 338 -26.89 -12.52 -12.99
N GLN A 339 -26.19 -12.33 -11.86
CA GLN A 339 -26.81 -11.91 -10.60
C GLN A 339 -27.34 -10.47 -10.67
N LYS A 340 -26.58 -9.54 -11.26
CA LYS A 340 -27.00 -8.15 -11.48
C LYS A 340 -28.24 -8.08 -12.36
N ASP A 341 -28.27 -8.84 -13.45
CA ASP A 341 -29.39 -8.86 -14.40
C ASP A 341 -30.66 -9.46 -13.77
N ARG A 342 -30.53 -10.54 -12.99
CA ARG A 342 -31.65 -11.10 -12.20
C ARG A 342 -32.20 -10.08 -11.19
N SER A 343 -31.33 -9.34 -10.51
CA SER A 343 -31.73 -8.33 -9.54
C SER A 343 -32.48 -7.17 -10.21
N ARG A 344 -31.99 -6.70 -11.37
CA ARG A 344 -32.67 -5.66 -12.18
C ARG A 344 -34.04 -6.11 -12.68
N ALA A 345 -34.12 -7.35 -13.19
CA ALA A 345 -35.38 -7.92 -13.67
C ALA A 345 -36.42 -8.04 -12.55
N ALA A 346 -36.01 -8.38 -11.33
CA ALA A 346 -36.90 -8.45 -10.17
C ALA A 346 -37.43 -7.06 -9.74
N THR A 347 -36.63 -6.00 -9.89
CA THR A 347 -37.05 -4.62 -9.56
C THR A 347 -37.87 -3.95 -10.66
N SER A 348 -37.82 -4.45 -11.90
CA SER A 348 -38.61 -3.91 -13.03
C SER A 348 -40.01 -4.50 -13.18
N VAL A 349 -40.36 -5.49 -12.37
CA VAL A 349 -41.68 -6.18 -12.40
C VAL A 349 -42.65 -5.64 -11.32
N ASP A 350 -42.18 -4.69 -10.50
CA ASP A 350 -43.00 -3.77 -9.70
C ASP A 350 -43.07 -2.39 -10.37
#